data_AF-A0A9E5TN18-F1
#
_entry.id   AF-A0A9E5TN18-F1
#
_cell.length_a   1.000
_cell.length_b   1.000
_cell.length_c   1.000
_cell.angle_alpha   90.00
_cell.angle_beta   90.00
_cell.angle_gamma   90.00
#
_symmetry.space_group_name_H-M   'P 1'
#
loop_
_entity.id
_entity.type
_entity.pdbx_description
1 polymer ?
#
loop_
_entity_poly.entity_id
_entity_poly.type
_entity_poly.pdbx_seq_one_letter_code
_entity_poly.pdbx_strand_id
1 'polypeptide(L)'
;ANDAAAILADTTDTFYYGTDTWWYALNVAASIRALVGCGYAGQYNGQVVELLGQLIALADDDNGVGGYVQDTAYAVLAFSTVGGAGRQYANDLGRWLANHQQPTGGWIEAGDEYPEVDGEAVRALASTIGTNVTLDGFQPGTGMNSSWRRAVTGQSAIPYSGD
;
A
#
# COMPACT_ATOMS: atom_id res chain seq x y z
N ALA A 1 3.31 17.95 19.29
CA ALA A 1 3.11 18.33 17.88
C ALA A 1 2.54 17.12 17.16
N ASN A 2 1.87 17.32 16.02
CA ASN A 2 1.06 16.30 15.36
C ASN A 2 1.94 15.45 14.42
N ASP A 3 2.84 14.66 15.02
CA ASP A 3 3.98 14.05 14.33
C ASP A 3 3.57 12.98 13.29
N ALA A 4 2.34 12.48 13.36
CA ALA A 4 1.77 11.62 12.33
C ALA A 4 1.55 12.33 10.97
N ALA A 5 1.53 13.68 10.96
CA ALA A 5 1.43 14.50 9.74
C ALA A 5 2.79 15.08 9.30
N ALA A 6 3.87 14.85 10.04
CA ALA A 6 5.19 15.42 9.74
C ALA A 6 5.87 14.80 8.51
N ILE A 7 5.39 13.65 8.01
CA ILE A 7 5.95 13.01 6.81
C ILE A 7 5.77 13.89 5.55
N LEU A 8 4.91 14.91 5.57
CA LEU A 8 4.44 15.56 4.33
C LEU A 8 4.71 17.06 4.19
N ALA A 9 5.16 17.75 5.25
CA ALA A 9 5.15 19.22 5.24
C ALA A 9 6.48 19.89 5.56
N ASP A 10 7.50 19.14 5.97
CA ASP A 10 8.79 19.72 6.29
C ASP A 10 9.83 19.33 5.23
N THR A 11 9.91 20.13 4.16
CA THR A 11 10.97 20.00 3.14
C THR A 11 12.37 20.27 3.70
N THR A 12 12.47 20.69 4.95
CA THR A 12 13.72 20.90 5.69
C THR A 12 14.01 19.77 6.70
N ASP A 13 13.11 18.79 6.85
CA ASP A 13 13.35 17.57 7.61
C ASP A 13 14.44 16.75 6.90
N THR A 14 15.42 16.27 7.68
CA THR A 14 16.43 15.32 7.22
C THR A 14 15.85 14.00 6.67
N PHE A 15 14.60 13.68 6.99
CA PHE A 15 13.85 12.56 6.45
C PHE A 15 12.94 12.94 5.27
N TYR A 16 13.00 14.18 4.79
CA TYR A 16 12.29 14.57 3.57
C TYR A 16 12.92 13.90 2.35
N TYR A 17 12.20 12.93 1.80
CA TYR A 17 12.54 12.29 0.55
C TYR A 17 12.03 13.17 -0.59
N GLY A 18 12.92 13.88 -1.28
CA GLY A 18 12.57 14.62 -2.49
C GLY A 18 11.96 13.71 -3.56
N THR A 19 11.30 14.30 -4.56
CA THR A 19 10.68 13.60 -5.70
C THR A 19 11.66 12.75 -6.50
N ASP A 20 12.95 13.04 -6.39
CA ASP A 20 14.04 12.40 -7.14
C ASP A 20 14.67 11.22 -6.37
N THR A 21 13.99 10.73 -5.33
CA THR A 21 14.48 9.62 -4.51
C THR A 21 13.77 8.32 -4.85
N TRP A 22 14.52 7.22 -4.83
CA TRP A 22 14.05 5.84 -5.02
C TRP A 22 12.96 5.40 -4.04
N TRP A 23 12.67 6.18 -3.01
CA TRP A 23 11.72 5.87 -1.95
C TRP A 23 10.47 6.76 -2.00
N TYR A 24 10.40 7.69 -2.94
CA TYR A 24 9.35 8.71 -2.95
C TYR A 24 7.95 8.09 -3.12
N ALA A 25 7.78 7.19 -4.09
CA ALA A 25 6.51 6.49 -4.31
C ALA A 25 6.05 5.71 -3.08
N LEU A 26 6.97 4.98 -2.43
CA LEU A 26 6.71 4.21 -1.22
C LEU A 26 6.24 5.09 -0.07
N ASN A 27 6.90 6.22 0.15
CA ASN A 27 6.55 7.16 1.22
C ASN A 27 5.20 7.82 0.97
N VAL A 28 4.90 8.22 -0.27
CA VAL A 28 3.60 8.78 -0.65
C VAL A 28 2.49 7.74 -0.41
N ALA A 29 2.68 6.51 -0.90
CA ALA A 29 1.72 5.43 -0.71
C ALA A 29 1.52 5.06 0.78
N ALA A 30 2.59 4.98 1.57
CA ALA A 30 2.53 4.73 3.00
C ALA A 30 1.79 5.85 3.74
N SER A 31 2.03 7.11 3.37
CA SER A 31 1.38 8.27 3.97
C SER A 31 -0.13 8.28 3.72
N ILE A 32 -0.56 7.99 2.48
CA ILE A 32 -1.99 7.84 2.14
C ILE A 32 -2.61 6.74 3.01
N ARG A 33 -1.96 5.56 3.07
CA ARG A 33 -2.48 4.42 3.85
C ARG A 33 -2.57 4.74 5.33
N ALA A 34 -1.60 5.45 5.90
CA ALA A 34 -1.62 5.86 7.30
C ALA A 34 -2.74 6.87 7.57
N LEU A 35 -2.84 7.93 6.78
CA LEU A 35 -3.86 8.97 6.95
C LEU A 35 -5.27 8.40 6.79
N VAL A 36 -5.49 7.55 5.79
CA VAL A 36 -6.82 7.01 5.51
C VAL A 36 -7.14 5.82 6.41
N GLY A 37 -6.23 4.85 6.51
CA GLY A 37 -6.44 3.63 7.29
C GLY A 37 -6.58 3.87 8.79
N CYS A 38 -5.97 4.93 9.34
CA CYS A 38 -6.15 5.32 10.73
C CYS A 38 -7.35 6.26 10.97
N GLY A 39 -8.15 6.55 9.94
CA GLY A 39 -9.38 7.36 10.08
C GLY A 39 -9.19 8.87 10.04
N TYR A 40 -8.01 9.36 9.64
CA TYR A 40 -7.70 10.79 9.55
C TYR A 40 -8.07 11.44 8.21
N ALA A 41 -8.63 10.68 7.26
CA ALA A 41 -8.98 11.16 5.91
C ALA A 41 -9.88 12.41 5.90
N GLY A 42 -10.78 12.56 6.88
CA GLY A 42 -11.65 13.73 6.97
C GLY A 42 -10.91 15.01 7.39
N GLN A 43 -9.92 14.87 8.28
CA GLN A 43 -9.12 16.00 8.77
C GLN A 43 -8.05 16.43 7.74
N TYR A 44 -7.50 15.48 6.99
CA TYR A 44 -6.41 15.70 6.04
C TYR A 44 -6.85 15.47 4.59
N ASN A 45 -8.12 15.77 4.26
CA ASN A 45 -8.68 15.46 2.95
C ASN A 45 -7.88 16.11 1.81
N GLY A 46 -7.49 17.39 1.97
CA GLY A 46 -6.70 18.11 0.97
C GLY A 46 -5.34 17.46 0.72
N GLN A 47 -4.62 17.08 1.79
CA GLN A 47 -3.32 16.42 1.69
C GLN A 47 -3.46 15.02 1.09
N VAL A 48 -4.49 14.25 1.46
CA VAL A 48 -4.73 12.94 0.85
C VAL A 48 -4.98 13.08 -0.66
N VAL A 49 -5.74 14.08 -1.10
CA VAL A 49 -5.96 14.34 -2.53
C VAL A 49 -4.67 14.75 -3.24
N GLU A 50 -3.84 15.58 -2.62
CA GLU A 50 -2.53 15.98 -3.16
C GLU A 50 -1.60 14.77 -3.35
N LEU A 51 -1.48 13.92 -2.33
CA LEU A 51 -0.65 12.71 -2.39
C LEU A 51 -1.15 11.72 -3.44
N LEU A 52 -2.47 11.57 -3.58
CA LEU A 52 -3.04 10.75 -4.65
C LEU A 52 -2.68 11.31 -6.03
N GLY A 53 -2.74 12.64 -6.20
CA GLY A 53 -2.29 13.30 -7.42
C GLY A 53 -0.81 13.05 -7.72
N GLN A 54 0.05 13.14 -6.70
CA GLN A 54 1.48 12.82 -6.82
C GLN A 54 1.69 11.36 -7.22
N LEU A 55 0.99 10.42 -6.58
CA LEU A 55 1.12 9.00 -6.86
C LEU A 55 0.63 8.64 -8.27
N ILE A 56 -0.44 9.29 -8.75
CA ILE A 56 -0.89 9.16 -10.15
C ILE A 56 0.18 9.68 -11.12
N ALA A 57 0.82 10.81 -10.80
CA ALA A 57 1.85 11.38 -11.66
C ALA A 57 3.14 10.54 -11.74
N LEU A 58 3.35 9.63 -10.78
CA LEU A 58 4.45 8.66 -10.79
C LEU A 58 4.12 7.39 -11.59
N ALA A 59 2.85 7.17 -11.95
CA ALA A 59 2.50 6.07 -12.84
C ALA A 59 3.01 6.39 -14.26
N ASP A 60 3.74 5.44 -14.84
CA ASP A 60 4.30 5.53 -16.19
C ASP A 60 3.25 5.18 -17.27
N ASP A 61 3.66 5.27 -18.54
CA ASP A 61 2.79 5.00 -19.70
C ASP A 61 2.26 3.55 -19.75
N ASP A 62 2.90 2.62 -19.03
CA ASP A 62 2.46 1.23 -18.90
C ASP A 62 1.54 1.02 -17.68
N ASN A 63 1.29 2.06 -16.88
CA ASN A 63 0.59 2.02 -15.60
C ASN A 63 1.32 1.19 -14.53
N GLY A 64 2.65 1.15 -14.57
CA GLY A 64 3.50 0.79 -13.44
C GLY A 64 3.97 2.06 -12.72
N VAL A 65 4.46 1.95 -11.48
CA VAL A 65 5.10 3.08 -10.81
C VAL A 65 6.61 2.96 -11.02
N GLY A 66 7.14 3.76 -11.95
CA GLY A 66 8.55 3.77 -12.31
C GLY A 66 9.11 2.43 -12.83
N GLY A 67 8.25 1.51 -13.27
CA GLY A 67 8.62 0.13 -13.61
C GLY A 67 8.98 -0.78 -12.43
N TYR A 68 8.77 -0.35 -11.19
CA TYR A 68 9.13 -1.08 -9.97
C TYR A 68 7.95 -1.86 -9.40
N VAL A 69 8.19 -3.12 -9.00
CA VAL A 69 7.14 -4.01 -8.49
C VAL A 69 6.70 -3.57 -7.10
N GLN A 70 7.66 -3.30 -6.21
CA GLN A 70 7.40 -2.85 -4.85
C GLN A 70 6.63 -1.52 -4.85
N ASP A 71 7.08 -0.51 -5.61
CA ASP A 71 6.39 0.79 -5.70
C ASP A 71 4.95 0.64 -6.22
N THR A 72 4.78 -0.17 -7.26
CA THR A 72 3.46 -0.44 -7.84
C THR A 72 2.56 -1.16 -6.83
N ALA A 73 3.08 -2.15 -6.10
CA ALA A 73 2.34 -2.87 -5.07
C ALA A 73 1.87 -1.96 -3.93
N TYR A 74 2.72 -1.05 -3.45
CA TYR A 74 2.31 -0.07 -2.45
C TYR A 74 1.28 0.91 -2.98
N ALA A 75 1.41 1.33 -4.24
CA ALA A 75 0.43 2.21 -4.86
C ALA A 75 -0.95 1.55 -4.97
N VAL A 76 -1.02 0.28 -5.39
CA VAL A 76 -2.26 -0.51 -5.38
C VAL A 76 -2.92 -0.48 -4.01
N LEU A 77 -2.14 -0.70 -2.94
CA LEU A 77 -2.65 -0.70 -1.57
C LEU A 77 -3.13 0.68 -1.13
N ALA A 78 -2.43 1.75 -1.50
CA ALA A 78 -2.82 3.12 -1.19
C ALA A 78 -4.15 3.50 -1.85
N PHE A 79 -4.28 3.27 -3.15
CA PHE A 79 -5.52 3.50 -3.89
C PHE A 79 -6.67 2.61 -3.40
N SER A 80 -6.38 1.34 -3.05
CA SER A 80 -7.38 0.43 -2.47
C SER A 80 -7.88 0.92 -1.11
N THR A 81 -7.00 1.51 -0.30
CA THR A 81 -7.34 2.02 1.05
C THR A 81 -8.28 3.23 0.97
N VAL A 82 -8.09 4.10 -0.03
CA VAL A 82 -8.98 5.25 -0.28
C VAL A 82 -10.35 4.80 -0.80
N GLY A 83 -10.38 3.78 -1.66
CA GLY A 83 -11.61 3.31 -2.30
C GLY A 83 -12.17 4.34 -3.31
N GLY A 84 -13.47 4.24 -3.60
CA GLY A 84 -14.14 5.13 -4.56
C GLY A 84 -13.44 5.13 -5.94
N ALA A 85 -13.16 6.34 -6.46
CA ALA A 85 -12.44 6.52 -7.72
C ALA A 85 -11.00 5.94 -7.70
N GLY A 86 -10.36 5.86 -6.53
CA GLY A 86 -9.05 5.22 -6.39
C GLY A 86 -9.07 3.73 -6.75
N ARG A 87 -10.23 3.07 -6.63
CA ARG A 87 -10.34 1.64 -6.92
C ARG A 87 -10.04 1.28 -8.38
N GLN A 88 -10.32 2.19 -9.31
CA GLN A 88 -9.96 1.98 -10.71
C GLN A 88 -8.44 1.98 -10.90
N TYR A 89 -7.74 2.98 -10.34
CA TYR A 89 -6.28 3.04 -10.35
C TYR A 89 -5.64 1.80 -9.69
N ALA A 90 -6.17 1.35 -8.56
CA ALA A 90 -5.71 0.13 -7.90
C ALA A 90 -5.84 -1.11 -8.82
N ASN A 91 -6.93 -1.20 -9.58
CA ASN A 91 -7.14 -2.31 -10.51
C ASN A 91 -6.21 -2.23 -11.72
N ASP A 92 -5.95 -1.03 -12.25
CA ASP A 92 -5.07 -0.84 -13.40
C ASP A 92 -3.62 -1.18 -13.05
N LEU A 93 -3.12 -0.68 -11.92
CA LEU A 93 -1.81 -1.05 -11.35
C LEU A 93 -1.75 -2.55 -10.99
N GLY A 94 -2.85 -3.12 -10.50
CA GLY A 94 -2.96 -4.56 -10.24
C GLY A 94 -2.84 -5.41 -11.51
N ARG A 95 -3.35 -4.93 -12.65
CA ARG A 95 -3.14 -5.60 -13.95
C ARG A 95 -1.69 -5.50 -14.39
N TRP A 96 -1.04 -4.36 -14.16
CA TRP A 96 0.39 -4.23 -14.41
C TRP A 96 1.18 -5.27 -13.62
N LEU A 97 0.92 -5.42 -12.32
CA LEU A 97 1.56 -6.46 -11.48
C LEU A 97 1.31 -7.87 -12.03
N ALA A 98 0.07 -8.20 -12.40
CA ALA A 98 -0.26 -9.51 -12.97
C ALA A 98 0.51 -9.80 -14.28
N ASN A 99 0.73 -8.77 -15.11
CA ASN A 99 1.49 -8.91 -16.36
C ASN A 99 3.00 -9.03 -16.16
N HIS A 100 3.52 -8.64 -14.99
CA HIS A 100 4.94 -8.72 -14.62
C HIS A 100 5.29 -9.96 -13.81
N GLN A 101 4.30 -10.81 -13.51
CA GLN A 101 4.52 -12.10 -12.87
C GLN A 101 5.36 -13.00 -13.80
N GLN A 102 6.42 -13.58 -13.25
CA GLN A 102 7.26 -14.55 -13.94
C GLN A 102 6.49 -15.86 -14.16
N PRO A 103 6.86 -16.68 -15.16
CA PRO A 103 6.25 -18.00 -15.37
C PRO A 103 6.35 -18.93 -14.15
N THR A 104 7.30 -18.70 -13.24
CA THR A 104 7.49 -19.42 -11.98
C THR A 104 6.53 -18.97 -10.87
N GLY A 105 5.83 -17.85 -11.06
CA GLY A 105 4.83 -17.30 -10.13
C GLY A 105 5.32 -16.15 -9.26
N GLY A 106 6.61 -15.82 -9.26
CA GLY A 106 7.16 -14.67 -8.52
C GLY A 106 7.31 -13.41 -9.36
N TRP A 107 7.98 -12.41 -8.80
CA TRP A 107 8.24 -11.11 -9.41
C TRP A 107 9.72 -10.74 -9.29
N ILE A 108 10.24 -10.08 -10.33
CA ILE A 108 11.62 -9.63 -10.37
C ILE A 108 11.67 -8.12 -10.18
N GLU A 109 12.52 -7.68 -9.26
CA GLU A 109 12.81 -6.28 -8.98
C GLU A 109 14.32 -6.06 -9.05
N ALA A 110 14.74 -5.02 -9.78
CA ALA A 110 16.16 -4.69 -9.96
C ALA A 110 17.05 -5.85 -10.47
N GLY A 111 16.45 -6.86 -11.09
CA GLY A 111 17.14 -8.04 -11.65
C GLY A 111 17.08 -9.30 -10.80
N ASP A 112 16.55 -9.23 -9.57
CA ASP A 112 16.45 -10.37 -8.66
C ASP A 112 15.00 -10.65 -8.21
N GLU A 113 14.68 -11.91 -7.92
CA GLU A 113 13.45 -12.33 -7.24
C GLU A 113 13.76 -12.57 -5.77
N TYR A 114 12.96 -11.99 -4.86
CA TYR A 114 13.11 -12.20 -3.43
C TYR A 114 11.76 -12.16 -2.69
N PRO A 115 11.63 -12.87 -1.55
CA PRO A 115 10.33 -13.12 -0.91
C PRO A 115 9.52 -11.87 -0.52
N GLU A 116 10.19 -10.74 -0.29
CA GLU A 116 9.53 -9.48 0.05
C GLU A 116 8.70 -8.95 -1.13
N VAL A 117 9.28 -8.89 -2.32
CA VAL A 117 8.61 -8.39 -3.54
C VAL A 117 7.44 -9.29 -3.92
N ASP A 118 7.61 -10.61 -3.82
CA ASP A 118 6.51 -11.56 -4.04
C ASP A 118 5.39 -11.36 -3.03
N GLY A 119 5.74 -11.22 -1.75
CA GLY A 119 4.78 -11.00 -0.68
C GLY A 119 3.99 -9.71 -0.87
N GLU A 120 4.63 -8.65 -1.35
CA GLU A 120 3.99 -7.36 -1.60
C GLU A 120 3.11 -7.38 -2.84
N ALA A 121 3.57 -7.98 -3.94
CA ALA A 121 2.77 -8.18 -5.14
C ALA A 121 1.52 -9.02 -4.85
N VAL A 122 1.65 -10.13 -4.12
CA VAL A 122 0.51 -10.97 -3.71
C VAL A 122 -0.44 -10.18 -2.81
N ARG A 123 0.08 -9.43 -1.83
CA ARG A 123 -0.76 -8.60 -0.94
C ARG A 123 -1.53 -7.54 -1.72
N ALA A 124 -0.89 -6.89 -2.69
CA ALA A 124 -1.50 -5.89 -3.56
C ALA A 124 -2.58 -6.51 -4.46
N LEU A 125 -2.29 -7.64 -5.12
CA LEU A 125 -3.28 -8.35 -5.93
C LEU A 125 -4.47 -8.81 -5.07
N ALA A 126 -4.23 -9.30 -3.86
CA ALA A 126 -5.31 -9.68 -2.95
C ALA A 126 -6.24 -8.49 -2.59
N SER A 127 -5.72 -7.26 -2.50
CA SER A 127 -6.56 -6.10 -2.21
C SER A 127 -7.44 -5.66 -3.39
N THR A 128 -7.12 -6.09 -4.62
CA THR A 128 -7.95 -5.85 -5.81
C THR A 128 -9.02 -6.94 -6.01
N ILE A 129 -8.73 -8.18 -5.59
CA ILE A 129 -9.58 -9.39 -5.75
C ILE A 129 -10.97 -9.24 -5.11
N GLY A 130 -11.12 -8.41 -4.08
CA GLY A 130 -12.41 -8.07 -3.46
C GLY A 130 -13.41 -7.31 -4.36
N THR A 131 -13.18 -7.23 -5.68
CA THR A 131 -14.12 -6.67 -6.65
C THR A 131 -14.61 -7.61 -7.74
N ASN A 132 -13.96 -8.74 -8.00
CA ASN A 132 -14.36 -9.64 -9.10
C ASN A 132 -14.29 -11.14 -8.76
N VAL A 133 -13.92 -11.50 -7.54
CA VAL A 133 -14.01 -12.90 -7.08
C VAL A 133 -14.93 -12.96 -5.88
N THR A 134 -16.23 -13.07 -6.14
CA THR A 134 -17.05 -13.89 -5.25
C THR A 134 -16.50 -15.30 -5.41
N LEU A 135 -15.78 -15.82 -4.43
CA LEU A 135 -15.55 -17.26 -4.36
C LEU A 135 -16.92 -17.87 -4.05
N ASP A 136 -17.78 -17.98 -5.06
CA ASP A 136 -19.06 -18.64 -4.95
C ASP A 136 -18.80 -20.06 -4.45
N GLY A 137 -19.19 -20.33 -3.21
CA GLY A 137 -18.95 -21.60 -2.54
C GLY A 137 -17.76 -21.64 -1.57
N PHE A 138 -17.00 -20.56 -1.37
CA PHE A 138 -16.13 -20.48 -0.19
C PHE A 138 -16.99 -20.19 1.05
N GLN A 139 -17.42 -21.25 1.73
CA GLN A 139 -17.75 -21.14 3.14
C GLN A 139 -16.42 -21.02 3.89
N PRO A 140 -16.10 -19.88 4.55
CA PRO A 140 -15.01 -19.85 5.50
C PRO A 140 -15.29 -20.97 6.50
N GLY A 141 -14.48 -22.03 6.40
CA GLY A 141 -14.79 -23.32 6.99
C GLY A 141 -15.19 -23.16 8.45
N THR A 142 -16.21 -23.91 8.85
CA THR A 142 -16.63 -24.15 10.24
C THR A 142 -15.53 -24.76 11.12
N GLY A 143 -14.29 -24.88 10.61
CA GLY A 143 -13.08 -25.15 11.35
C GLY A 143 -12.19 -23.93 11.41
N MET A 144 -12.56 -22.91 12.18
CA MET A 144 -11.61 -21.89 12.63
C MET A 144 -10.62 -22.51 13.62
N ASN A 145 -9.66 -23.29 13.12
CA ASN A 145 -8.42 -23.56 13.86
C ASN A 145 -7.33 -22.66 13.29
N SER A 146 -7.46 -21.37 13.60
CA SER A 146 -6.30 -20.49 13.67
C SER A 146 -5.43 -21.03 14.80
N SER A 147 -4.32 -21.69 14.47
CA SER A 147 -3.27 -22.04 15.43
C SER A 147 -2.40 -20.84 15.80
N TRP A 148 -2.86 -19.62 15.56
CA TRP A 148 -2.29 -18.41 16.13
C TRP A 148 -2.58 -18.44 17.63
N ARG A 149 -1.68 -19.06 18.38
CA ARG A 149 -1.63 -18.91 19.84
C ARG A 149 -1.65 -17.40 20.12
N ARG A 150 -2.69 -16.91 20.80
CA ARG A 150 -2.65 -15.57 21.41
C ARG A 150 -1.37 -15.48 22.23
N ALA A 151 -0.65 -14.38 22.10
CA ALA A 151 0.45 -14.07 23.01
C ALA A 151 -0.06 -14.18 24.46
N VAL A 152 0.55 -15.06 25.26
CA VAL A 152 0.13 -15.36 26.64
C VAL A 152 0.22 -14.12 27.52
N THR A 153 1.02 -13.14 27.10
CA THR A 153 1.08 -11.79 27.66
C THR A 153 1.30 -10.81 26.51
N GLY A 154 0.28 -10.01 26.20
CA GLY A 154 0.42 -8.82 25.37
C GLY A 154 0.24 -7.60 26.26
N GLN A 155 1.22 -6.71 26.30
CA GLN A 155 0.96 -5.35 26.80
C GLN A 155 0.04 -4.67 25.78
N SER A 156 -1.05 -4.06 26.24
CA SER A 156 -1.81 -3.14 25.41
C SER A 156 -0.85 -2.05 24.92
N ALA A 157 -0.83 -1.80 23.62
CA ALA A 157 -0.14 -0.63 23.10
C ALA A 157 -0.80 0.61 23.72
N ILE A 158 -0.05 1.31 24.57
CA ILE A 158 -0.47 2.61 25.08
C ILE A 158 -0.10 3.62 24.00
N PRO A 159 -1.07 4.34 23.40
CA PRO A 159 -0.78 5.40 22.46
C PRO A 159 0.15 6.42 23.11
N TYR A 160 1.15 6.90 22.37
CA TYR A 160 2.08 7.92 22.86
C TYR A 160 1.31 9.16 23.33
N SER A 161 1.34 9.44 24.64
CA SER A 161 0.89 10.69 25.25
C SER A 161 2.13 11.55 25.47
N GLY A 162 2.41 12.48 24.56
CA GLY A 162 3.61 13.30 24.57
C GLY A 162 3.63 14.39 25.63
N ASP A 163 3.68 13.98 26.90
CA ASP A 163 4.06 14.84 28.04
C ASP A 163 5.56 14.72 28.33
#